data_AF-A0A7J3V9W7-F1
#
_entry.id   AF-A0A7J3V9W7-F1
#
_cell.length_a   1.000
_cell.length_b   1.000
_cell.length_c   1.000
_cell.angle_alpha   90.00
_cell.angle_beta   90.00
_cell.angle_gamma   90.00
#
_symmetry.space_group_name_H-M   'P 1'
#
loop_
_entity.id
_entity.type
_entity.pdbx_description
1 polymer ?
#
loop_
_entity_poly.entity_id
_entity_poly.type
_entity_poly.pdbx_seq_one_letter_code
_entity_poly.pdbx_strand_id
1 'polypeptide(L)'
;MSRIRIFITHNLRLPNIMISNEIVNSNDYDTLFLNLYEELEPHVKELSQGKIAYEDFAKRISNSRIALQPVNSWLYPLEPIIRAIRKIGRRGINVYCYKDYKYEKRIHEITTEITILTAKSKIFGKINVEEWKRKIKERALIVDEALKVEARKIHAKSMGLSICISNPSGYRLGEILSKMGNEVQVEEVMGCYYPTPLEEMEIKLRSMELSDDEIKKYVKEHLEYVENYVLTSENIDQAYYKWLYDKHPELRDAISLYEIEILKKLKK
;
A
#
# COMPACT_ATOMS: atom_id res chain seq x y z
N MET A 1 -18.34 -13.89 -16.70
CA MET A 1 -17.11 -14.13 -15.92
C MET A 1 -16.15 -13.01 -16.28
N SER A 2 -15.76 -12.17 -15.33
CA SER A 2 -14.78 -11.10 -15.54
C SER A 2 -13.36 -11.63 -15.27
N ARG A 3 -12.38 -11.05 -15.96
CA ARG A 3 -10.96 -11.35 -15.77
C ARG A 3 -10.35 -10.17 -15.01
N ILE A 4 -9.72 -10.43 -13.88
CA ILE A 4 -9.16 -9.40 -12.99
C ILE A 4 -7.66 -9.66 -12.83
N ARG A 5 -6.84 -8.72 -13.31
CA ARG A 5 -5.40 -8.68 -13.03
C ARG A 5 -5.16 -7.77 -11.82
N ILE A 6 -4.71 -8.34 -10.71
CA ILE A 6 -4.37 -7.62 -9.49
C ILE A 6 -2.88 -7.36 -9.49
N PHE A 7 -2.50 -6.09 -9.54
CA PHE A 7 -1.12 -5.67 -9.32
C PHE A 7 -0.92 -5.28 -7.87
N ILE A 8 0.02 -5.96 -7.22
CA ILE A 8 0.43 -5.63 -5.86
C ILE A 8 1.49 -4.54 -5.91
N THR A 9 1.20 -3.48 -5.16
CA THR A 9 2.05 -2.31 -4.98
C THR A 9 2.29 -2.16 -3.49
N HIS A 10 3.55 -1.99 -3.13
CA HIS A 10 3.89 -1.61 -1.77
C HIS A 10 3.72 -0.11 -1.60
N ASN A 11 3.62 0.38 -0.36
CA ASN A 11 3.48 1.81 -0.06
C ASN A 11 4.82 2.57 -0.26
N LEU A 12 5.40 2.38 -1.45
CA LEU A 12 6.67 2.89 -1.95
C LEU A 12 6.40 3.57 -3.30
N ARG A 13 7.11 4.64 -3.60
CA ARG A 13 6.90 5.39 -4.83
C ARG A 13 7.39 4.62 -6.06
N LEU A 14 8.49 3.88 -5.96
CA LEU A 14 9.10 3.21 -7.12
C LEU A 14 8.17 2.14 -7.76
N PRO A 15 7.56 1.20 -7.03
CA PRO A 15 6.56 0.29 -7.59
C PRO A 15 5.36 1.02 -8.20
N ASN A 16 4.94 2.14 -7.60
CA ASN A 16 3.87 2.98 -8.13
C ASN A 16 4.26 3.67 -9.45
N ILE A 17 5.53 3.99 -9.68
CA ILE A 17 6.04 4.45 -10.99
C ILE A 17 5.93 3.31 -12.01
N MET A 18 6.40 2.10 -11.66
CA MET A 18 6.39 0.94 -12.55
C MET A 18 4.96 0.61 -13.01
N ILE A 19 4.03 0.45 -12.07
CA ILE A 19 2.63 0.17 -12.40
C ILE A 19 1.98 1.31 -13.18
N SER A 20 2.33 2.58 -12.89
CA SER A 20 1.79 3.73 -13.64
C SER A 20 2.17 3.70 -15.11
N ASN A 21 3.36 3.20 -15.44
CA ASN A 21 3.80 3.01 -16.82
C ASN A 21 3.06 1.82 -17.48
N GLU A 22 2.93 0.71 -16.75
CA GLU A 22 2.24 -0.49 -17.24
C GLU A 22 0.78 -0.19 -17.61
N ILE A 23 0.00 0.43 -16.70
CA ILE A 23 -1.40 0.76 -16.96
C ILE A 23 -1.58 1.79 -18.09
N VAL A 24 -0.61 2.68 -18.30
CA VAL A 24 -0.67 3.66 -19.41
C VAL A 24 -0.41 2.99 -20.76
N ASN A 25 0.49 2.02 -20.80
CA ASN A 25 0.94 1.35 -22.03
C ASN A 25 0.06 0.15 -22.42
N SER A 26 -0.57 -0.51 -21.46
CA SER A 26 -1.52 -1.61 -21.69
C SER A 26 -2.81 -1.08 -22.31
N ASN A 27 -3.24 -1.66 -23.45
CA ASN A 27 -4.42 -1.24 -24.22
C ASN A 27 -5.64 -2.16 -24.11
N ASP A 28 -5.56 -3.20 -23.28
CA ASP A 28 -6.40 -4.39 -23.33
C ASP A 28 -7.46 -4.48 -22.23
N TYR A 29 -7.62 -3.44 -21.39
CA TYR A 29 -8.53 -3.47 -20.25
C TYR A 29 -9.61 -2.36 -20.28
N ASP A 30 -10.77 -2.69 -19.73
CA ASP A 30 -11.98 -1.86 -19.73
C ASP A 30 -12.15 -1.07 -18.43
N THR A 31 -11.62 -1.60 -17.33
CA THR A 31 -11.85 -1.08 -15.97
C THR A 31 -10.57 -1.05 -15.14
N LEU A 32 -10.34 0.05 -14.43
CA LEU A 32 -9.27 0.25 -13.46
C LEU A 32 -9.85 0.45 -12.06
N PHE A 33 -9.48 -0.44 -11.14
CA PHE A 33 -9.76 -0.31 -9.72
C PHE A 33 -8.54 0.27 -9.00
N LEU A 34 -8.74 1.42 -8.36
CA LEU A 34 -7.73 2.13 -7.61
C LEU A 34 -7.89 1.86 -6.11
N ASN A 35 -6.76 1.62 -5.46
CA ASN A 35 -6.62 1.46 -4.01
C ASN A 35 -6.79 2.80 -3.27
N LEU A 36 -7.92 3.47 -3.49
CA LEU A 36 -8.29 4.78 -2.94
C LEU A 36 -9.68 4.71 -2.34
N TYR A 37 -9.99 5.62 -1.41
CA TYR A 37 -11.30 5.73 -0.76
C TYR A 37 -12.38 6.12 -1.78
N GLU A 38 -13.58 5.55 -1.66
CA GLU A 38 -14.71 5.82 -2.55
C GLU A 38 -15.09 7.31 -2.62
N GLU A 39 -14.92 8.04 -1.52
CA GLU A 39 -15.17 9.48 -1.42
C GLU A 39 -14.27 10.29 -2.35
N LEU A 40 -13.15 9.72 -2.81
CA LEU A 40 -12.24 10.35 -3.78
C LEU A 40 -12.65 10.06 -5.23
N GLU A 41 -13.56 9.12 -5.49
CA GLU A 41 -13.97 8.73 -6.85
C GLU A 41 -14.47 9.93 -7.69
N PRO A 42 -15.24 10.90 -7.16
CA PRO A 42 -15.62 12.08 -7.93
C PRO A 42 -14.41 12.89 -8.41
N HIS A 43 -13.39 13.06 -7.57
CA HIS A 43 -12.16 13.78 -7.92
C HIS A 43 -11.30 13.00 -8.91
N VAL A 44 -11.24 11.68 -8.76
CA VAL A 44 -10.59 10.76 -9.71
C VAL A 44 -11.26 10.83 -11.09
N LYS A 45 -12.59 10.93 -11.15
CA LYS A 45 -13.34 11.10 -12.41
C LYS A 45 -13.05 12.45 -13.07
N GLU A 46 -12.93 13.54 -12.30
CA GLU A 46 -12.53 14.82 -12.86
C GLU A 46 -11.10 14.77 -13.44
N LEU A 47 -10.17 14.08 -12.79
CA LEU A 47 -8.82 13.83 -13.30
C LEU A 47 -8.84 13.02 -14.60
N SER A 48 -9.59 11.91 -14.64
CA SER A 48 -9.66 11.04 -15.82
C SER A 48 -10.27 11.75 -17.02
N GLN A 49 -11.25 12.62 -16.78
CA GLN A 49 -11.87 13.49 -17.80
C GLN A 49 -10.99 14.69 -18.19
N GLY A 50 -9.84 14.88 -17.54
CA GLY A 50 -8.92 15.99 -17.79
C GLY A 50 -9.45 17.36 -17.34
N LYS A 51 -10.48 17.39 -16.47
CA LYS A 51 -11.08 18.63 -15.94
C LYS A 51 -10.20 19.32 -14.91
N ILE A 52 -9.36 18.55 -14.21
CA ILE A 52 -8.40 19.05 -13.21
C ILE A 52 -7.02 18.45 -13.46
N ALA A 53 -5.98 19.14 -13.01
CA ALA A 53 -4.61 18.61 -12.95
C ALA A 53 -4.33 17.91 -11.61
N TYR A 54 -3.19 17.22 -11.51
CA TYR A 54 -2.76 16.59 -10.26
C TYR A 54 -2.62 17.62 -9.14
N GLU A 55 -2.10 18.80 -9.45
CA GLU A 55 -1.84 19.86 -8.49
C GLU A 55 -3.16 20.36 -7.85
N ASP A 56 -4.22 20.47 -8.65
CA ASP A 56 -5.57 20.80 -8.16
C ASP A 56 -6.16 19.68 -7.31
N PHE A 57 -5.98 18.42 -7.74
CA PHE A 57 -6.40 17.25 -6.98
C PHE A 57 -5.71 17.20 -5.60
N ALA A 58 -4.39 17.32 -5.58
CA ALA A 58 -3.59 17.35 -4.35
C ALA A 58 -4.03 18.50 -3.43
N LYS A 59 -4.20 19.71 -3.98
CA LYS A 59 -4.66 20.87 -3.21
C LYS A 59 -6.05 20.66 -2.60
N ARG A 60 -7.00 20.10 -3.36
CA ARG A 60 -8.36 19.81 -2.88
C ARG A 60 -8.34 18.79 -1.76
N ILE A 61 -7.57 17.71 -1.92
CA ILE A 61 -7.46 16.67 -0.91
C ILE A 61 -6.83 17.22 0.36
N SER A 62 -5.73 17.97 0.25
CA SER A 62 -5.05 18.59 1.40
C SER A 62 -5.93 19.56 2.18
N ASN A 63 -6.85 20.25 1.50
CA ASN A 63 -7.80 21.18 2.13
C ASN A 63 -9.12 20.52 2.56
N SER A 64 -9.32 19.25 2.24
CA SER A 64 -10.52 18.50 2.59
C SER A 64 -10.33 17.74 3.91
N ARG A 65 -11.44 17.34 4.53
CA ARG A 65 -11.45 16.32 5.61
C ARG A 65 -11.55 14.89 5.07
N ILE A 66 -11.39 14.70 3.75
CA ILE A 66 -11.58 13.41 3.08
C ILE A 66 -10.32 12.56 3.17
N ALA A 67 -9.12 13.16 3.15
CA ALA A 67 -7.88 12.43 3.35
C ALA A 67 -7.50 12.29 4.83
N LEU A 68 -6.97 11.12 5.15
CA LEU A 68 -6.34 10.82 6.43
C LEU A 68 -4.99 11.54 6.50
N GLN A 69 -4.71 12.21 7.62
CA GLN A 69 -3.51 13.01 7.81
C GLN A 69 -2.31 12.14 8.25
N PRO A 70 -1.07 12.45 7.87
CA PRO A 70 -0.64 13.57 7.04
C PRO A 70 -0.84 13.28 5.55
N VAL A 71 -1.51 14.19 4.84
CA VAL A 71 -1.87 13.98 3.41
C VAL A 71 -0.65 13.76 2.52
N ASN A 72 0.46 14.46 2.78
CA ASN A 72 1.66 14.34 1.93
C ASN A 72 2.27 12.93 1.97
N SER A 73 2.31 12.28 3.14
CA SER A 73 2.83 10.91 3.25
C SER A 73 1.97 9.90 2.48
N TRP A 74 0.68 10.19 2.33
CA TRP A 74 -0.24 9.40 1.52
C TRP A 74 -0.16 9.73 0.03
N LEU A 75 -0.01 11.00 -0.34
CA LEU A 75 0.12 11.43 -1.74
C LEU A 75 1.47 11.06 -2.37
N TYR A 76 2.56 11.06 -1.59
CA TYR A 76 3.91 10.81 -2.09
C TYR A 76 4.05 9.50 -2.87
N PRO A 77 3.64 8.32 -2.35
CA PRO A 77 3.74 7.08 -3.12
C PRO A 77 2.69 7.00 -4.24
N LEU A 78 1.54 7.65 -4.09
CA LEU A 78 0.41 7.56 -5.03
C LEU A 78 0.49 8.53 -6.22
N GLU A 79 1.28 9.59 -6.13
CA GLU A 79 1.39 10.61 -7.19
C GLU A 79 1.61 10.02 -8.60
N PRO A 80 2.51 9.04 -8.83
CA PRO A 80 2.70 8.46 -10.15
C PRO A 80 1.41 7.87 -10.75
N ILE A 81 0.65 7.11 -9.94
CA ILE A 81 -0.65 6.54 -10.35
C ILE A 81 -1.63 7.67 -10.64
N ILE A 82 -1.75 8.64 -9.73
CA ILE A 82 -2.73 9.74 -9.88
C ILE A 82 -2.46 10.53 -11.17
N ARG A 83 -1.19 10.79 -11.49
CA ARG A 83 -0.80 11.46 -12.74
C ARG A 83 -1.11 10.61 -13.99
N ALA A 84 -1.00 9.29 -13.88
CA ALA A 84 -1.32 8.37 -14.97
C ALA A 84 -2.83 8.34 -15.30
N ILE A 85 -3.72 8.54 -14.32
CA ILE A 85 -5.19 8.51 -14.51
C ILE A 85 -5.64 9.42 -15.66
N ARG A 86 -5.05 10.62 -15.80
CA ARG A 86 -5.40 11.55 -16.89
C ARG A 86 -5.10 10.97 -18.27
N LYS A 87 -4.03 10.20 -18.42
CA LYS A 87 -3.67 9.55 -19.69
C LYS A 87 -4.63 8.39 -20.00
N ILE A 88 -5.02 7.64 -18.97
CA ILE A 88 -5.92 6.49 -19.05
C ILE A 88 -7.35 6.91 -19.41
N GLY A 89 -7.87 7.98 -18.78
CA GLY A 89 -9.25 8.43 -18.98
C GLY A 89 -9.57 8.86 -20.42
N ARG A 90 -8.58 9.29 -21.20
CA ARG A 90 -8.74 9.59 -22.63
C ARG A 90 -9.13 8.38 -23.48
N ARG A 91 -8.93 7.17 -22.97
CA ARG A 91 -9.18 5.90 -23.66
C ARG A 91 -10.56 5.31 -23.36
N GLY A 92 -11.40 6.02 -22.59
CA GLY A 92 -12.74 5.54 -22.23
C GLY A 92 -12.77 4.45 -21.15
N ILE A 93 -11.66 4.22 -20.46
CA ILE A 93 -11.55 3.23 -19.38
C ILE A 93 -12.33 3.71 -18.16
N ASN A 94 -13.13 2.82 -17.57
CA ASN A 94 -13.84 3.09 -16.33
C ASN A 94 -12.88 3.06 -15.15
N VAL A 95 -12.89 4.12 -14.33
CA VAL A 95 -12.01 4.21 -13.15
C VAL A 95 -12.88 4.24 -11.89
N TYR A 96 -12.61 3.32 -10.96
CA TYR A 96 -13.31 3.19 -9.69
C TYR A 96 -12.35 3.21 -8.51
N CYS A 97 -12.78 3.82 -7.41
CA CYS A 97 -12.14 3.67 -6.11
C CYS A 97 -12.90 2.57 -5.36
N TYR A 98 -12.21 1.67 -4.65
CA TYR A 98 -12.86 0.54 -3.99
C TYR A 98 -12.66 0.48 -2.47
N LYS A 99 -11.77 1.31 -1.91
CA LYS A 99 -11.51 1.29 -0.46
C LYS A 99 -12.65 1.93 0.31
N ASP A 100 -12.99 1.29 1.42
CA ASP A 100 -14.03 1.77 2.31
C ASP A 100 -13.43 2.69 3.39
N TYR A 101 -13.86 3.95 3.41
CA TYR A 101 -13.27 4.96 4.29
C TYR A 101 -13.38 4.63 5.78
N LYS A 102 -14.44 3.95 6.21
CA LYS A 102 -14.60 3.56 7.62
C LYS A 102 -13.49 2.62 8.05
N TYR A 103 -13.20 1.60 7.23
CA TYR A 103 -12.13 0.65 7.52
C TYR A 103 -10.76 1.31 7.42
N GLU A 104 -10.53 2.12 6.38
CA GLU A 104 -9.24 2.81 6.19
C GLU A 104 -8.94 3.79 7.32
N LYS A 105 -9.96 4.53 7.78
CA LYS A 105 -9.84 5.37 8.97
C LYS A 105 -9.43 4.54 10.20
N ARG A 106 -10.05 3.38 10.41
CA ARG A 106 -9.72 2.52 11.55
C ARG A 106 -8.31 1.94 11.45
N ILE A 107 -7.89 1.49 10.26
CA ILE A 107 -6.53 0.98 10.00
C ILE A 107 -5.50 2.09 10.27
N HIS A 108 -5.80 3.32 9.87
CA HIS A 108 -4.95 4.48 10.10
C HIS A 108 -4.83 4.86 11.58
N GLU A 109 -5.94 4.83 12.33
CA GLU A 109 -5.93 5.03 13.79
C GLU A 109 -5.03 4.00 14.48
N ILE A 110 -5.18 2.71 14.14
CA ILE A 110 -4.34 1.64 14.71
C ILE A 110 -2.87 1.81 14.31
N THR A 111 -2.59 2.23 13.08
CA THR A 111 -1.21 2.50 12.61
C THR A 111 -0.58 3.66 13.39
N THR A 112 -1.37 4.69 13.72
CA THR A 112 -0.94 5.81 14.57
C THR A 112 -0.64 5.34 15.99
N GLU A 113 -1.49 4.48 16.55
CA GLU A 113 -1.27 3.88 17.87
C GLU A 113 0.00 3.01 17.89
N ILE A 114 0.26 2.22 16.84
CA ILE A 114 1.51 1.44 16.67
C ILE A 114 2.72 2.38 16.58
N THR A 115 2.59 3.52 15.91
CA THR A 115 3.66 4.54 15.84
C THR A 115 3.96 5.12 17.24
N ILE A 116 2.92 5.42 18.02
CA ILE A 116 3.07 5.86 19.41
C ILE A 116 3.73 4.76 20.26
N LEU A 117 3.32 3.50 20.06
CA LEU A 117 3.88 2.36 20.77
C LEU A 117 5.37 2.15 20.42
N THR A 118 5.74 2.34 19.14
CA THR A 118 7.13 2.35 18.66
C THR A 118 7.95 3.39 19.44
N ALA A 119 7.46 4.63 19.49
CA ALA A 119 8.14 5.72 20.21
C ALA A 119 8.27 5.42 21.72
N LYS A 120 7.20 4.95 22.37
CA LYS A 120 7.23 4.56 23.79
C LYS A 120 8.24 3.45 24.06
N SER A 121 8.23 2.39 23.25
CA SER A 121 9.15 1.27 23.42
C SER A 121 10.61 1.70 23.26
N LYS A 122 10.88 2.66 22.37
CA LYS A 122 12.22 3.24 22.22
C LYS A 122 12.60 4.10 23.42
N ILE A 123 11.76 5.07 23.80
CA ILE A 123 12.05 6.05 24.87
C ILE A 123 12.27 5.34 26.21
N PHE A 124 11.41 4.38 26.56
CA PHE A 124 11.48 3.70 27.85
C PHE A 124 12.35 2.45 27.85
N GLY A 125 12.86 2.02 26.68
CA GLY A 125 13.63 0.78 26.54
C GLY A 125 12.87 -0.49 26.94
N LYS A 126 11.53 -0.45 26.96
CA LYS A 126 10.65 -1.54 27.40
C LYS A 126 9.68 -1.94 26.30
N ILE A 127 9.60 -3.24 26.03
CA ILE A 127 8.67 -3.81 25.06
C ILE A 127 7.50 -4.44 25.82
N ASN A 128 6.31 -3.84 25.67
CA ASN A 128 5.06 -4.41 26.18
C ASN A 128 4.52 -5.43 25.15
N VAL A 129 4.93 -6.69 25.28
CA VAL A 129 4.60 -7.77 24.34
C VAL A 129 3.10 -7.89 24.10
N GLU A 130 2.30 -7.90 25.17
CA GLU A 130 0.85 -8.04 25.08
C GLU A 130 0.20 -6.89 24.30
N GLU A 131 0.65 -5.66 24.52
CA GLU A 131 0.13 -4.49 23.80
C GLU A 131 0.50 -4.53 22.31
N TRP A 132 1.72 -4.92 21.98
CA TRP A 132 2.17 -5.12 20.61
C TRP A 132 1.36 -6.21 19.90
N LYS A 133 1.26 -7.40 20.53
CA LYS A 133 0.48 -8.54 20.02
C LYS A 133 -0.96 -8.11 19.73
N ARG A 134 -1.60 -7.47 20.69
CA ARG A 134 -2.98 -7.01 20.59
C ARG A 134 -3.16 -6.03 19.43
N LYS A 135 -2.29 -5.03 19.28
CA LYS A 135 -2.43 -4.01 18.23
C LYS A 135 -2.22 -4.57 16.82
N ILE A 136 -1.24 -5.46 16.65
CA ILE A 136 -1.01 -6.12 15.35
C ILE A 136 -2.17 -7.05 14.99
N LYS A 137 -2.69 -7.85 15.94
CA LYS A 137 -3.89 -8.69 15.72
C LYS A 137 -5.13 -7.85 15.42
N GLU A 138 -5.31 -6.74 16.13
CA GLU A 138 -6.43 -5.81 15.90
C GLU A 138 -6.39 -5.24 14.47
N ARG A 139 -5.23 -4.75 14.03
CA ARG A 139 -5.04 -4.29 12.64
C ARG A 139 -5.36 -5.40 11.64
N ALA A 140 -4.84 -6.60 11.91
CA ALA A 140 -5.00 -7.75 11.03
C ALA A 140 -6.47 -8.11 10.79
N LEU A 141 -7.28 -8.11 11.86
CA LEU A 141 -8.71 -8.38 11.82
C LEU A 141 -9.47 -7.32 11.00
N ILE A 142 -9.19 -6.04 11.22
CA ILE A 142 -9.85 -4.95 10.50
C ILE A 142 -9.56 -5.01 8.99
N VAL A 143 -8.32 -5.34 8.60
CA VAL A 143 -7.96 -5.55 7.19
C VAL A 143 -8.77 -6.69 6.57
N ASP A 144 -9.06 -7.77 7.31
CA ASP A 144 -9.81 -8.92 6.80
C ASP A 144 -11.27 -8.61 6.54
N GLU A 145 -11.85 -7.82 7.43
CA GLU A 145 -13.21 -7.32 7.28
C GLU A 145 -13.32 -6.37 6.09
N ALA A 146 -12.34 -5.46 5.95
CA ALA A 146 -12.25 -4.54 4.82
C ALA A 146 -12.18 -5.27 3.47
N LEU A 147 -11.30 -6.29 3.37
CA LEU A 147 -11.11 -7.08 2.15
C LEU A 147 -12.41 -7.73 1.65
N LYS A 148 -13.28 -8.21 2.55
CA LYS A 148 -14.57 -8.80 2.17
C LYS A 148 -15.50 -7.77 1.55
N VAL A 149 -15.48 -6.52 2.03
CA VAL A 149 -16.28 -5.42 1.50
C VAL A 149 -15.71 -4.96 0.16
N GLU A 150 -14.41 -4.77 0.09
CA GLU A 150 -13.67 -4.37 -1.12
C GLU A 150 -13.87 -5.37 -2.26
N ALA A 151 -13.77 -6.68 -1.99
CA ALA A 151 -13.99 -7.72 -2.99
C ALA A 151 -15.40 -7.67 -3.59
N ARG A 152 -16.43 -7.42 -2.78
CA ARG A 152 -17.82 -7.26 -3.28
C ARG A 152 -17.96 -6.06 -4.20
N LYS A 153 -17.34 -4.93 -3.84
CA LYS A 153 -17.34 -3.70 -4.65
C LYS A 153 -16.66 -3.93 -6.00
N ILE A 154 -15.49 -4.56 -5.98
CA ILE A 154 -14.73 -4.88 -7.21
C ILE A 154 -15.53 -5.85 -8.08
N HIS A 155 -16.00 -6.96 -7.52
CA HIS A 155 -16.76 -7.97 -8.26
C HIS A 155 -18.00 -7.36 -8.94
N ALA A 156 -18.79 -6.56 -8.21
CA ALA A 156 -20.01 -5.95 -8.73
C ALA A 156 -19.78 -4.97 -9.89
N LYS A 157 -18.60 -4.34 -9.95
CA LYS A 157 -18.23 -3.38 -11.00
C LYS A 157 -17.31 -3.99 -12.07
N SER A 158 -16.85 -5.22 -11.90
CA SER A 158 -15.90 -5.86 -12.80
C SER A 158 -16.58 -6.21 -14.13
N MET A 159 -15.97 -5.78 -15.23
CA MET A 159 -16.45 -6.04 -16.59
C MET A 159 -15.25 -6.34 -17.48
N GLY A 160 -15.44 -7.28 -18.43
CA GLY A 160 -14.42 -7.67 -19.39
C GLY A 160 -13.09 -7.98 -18.74
N LEU A 161 -12.04 -7.27 -19.18
CA LEU A 161 -10.73 -7.28 -18.52
C LEU A 161 -10.61 -6.08 -17.58
N SER A 162 -10.36 -6.37 -16.31
CA SER A 162 -10.19 -5.37 -15.26
C SER A 162 -8.77 -5.41 -14.70
N ILE A 163 -8.20 -4.25 -14.45
CA ILE A 163 -6.96 -4.09 -13.67
C ILE A 163 -7.34 -3.59 -12.27
N CYS A 164 -6.75 -4.18 -11.24
CA CYS A 164 -6.90 -3.76 -9.86
C CYS A 164 -5.52 -3.49 -9.25
N ILE A 165 -5.29 -2.26 -8.81
CA ILE A 165 -4.10 -1.93 -8.02
C ILE A 165 -4.42 -2.21 -6.57
N SER A 166 -3.58 -2.95 -5.86
CA SER A 166 -3.78 -3.29 -4.44
C SER A 166 -2.48 -3.20 -3.65
N ASN A 167 -2.60 -3.18 -2.33
CA ASN A 167 -1.50 -3.36 -1.37
C ASN A 167 -1.14 -4.86 -1.23
N PRO A 168 -0.19 -5.27 -0.37
CA PRO A 168 0.16 -6.70 -0.15
C PRO A 168 -1.02 -7.61 0.18
N SER A 169 -2.14 -7.04 0.64
CA SER A 169 -3.41 -7.75 0.80
C SER A 169 -4.04 -8.24 -0.52
N GLY A 170 -3.46 -7.89 -1.68
CA GLY A 170 -3.88 -8.29 -3.01
C GLY A 170 -3.92 -9.80 -3.24
N TYR A 171 -3.01 -10.58 -2.64
CA TYR A 171 -3.07 -12.06 -2.70
C TYR A 171 -4.40 -12.58 -2.15
N ARG A 172 -4.78 -12.10 -0.97
CA ARG A 172 -6.01 -12.52 -0.27
C ARG A 172 -7.26 -11.94 -0.93
N LEU A 173 -7.17 -10.70 -1.43
CA LEU A 173 -8.23 -10.12 -2.25
C LEU A 173 -8.50 -11.00 -3.48
N GLY A 174 -7.43 -11.47 -4.14
CA GLY A 174 -7.52 -12.38 -5.27
C GLY A 174 -8.19 -13.70 -4.92
N GLU A 175 -7.83 -14.33 -3.80
CA GLU A 175 -8.52 -15.54 -3.33
C GLU A 175 -10.02 -15.34 -3.11
N ILE A 176 -10.41 -14.22 -2.50
CA ILE A 176 -11.83 -13.90 -2.28
C ILE A 176 -12.54 -13.68 -3.61
N LEU A 177 -11.95 -12.92 -4.53
CA LEU A 177 -12.51 -12.67 -5.86
C LEU A 177 -12.62 -13.96 -6.69
N SER A 178 -11.64 -14.85 -6.64
CA SER A 178 -11.71 -16.16 -7.30
C SER A 178 -12.86 -17.01 -6.76
N LYS A 179 -13.06 -17.03 -5.43
CA LYS A 179 -14.21 -17.72 -4.80
C LYS A 179 -15.56 -17.11 -5.19
N MET A 180 -15.57 -15.85 -5.62
CA MET A 180 -16.75 -15.17 -6.16
C MET A 180 -16.97 -15.44 -7.67
N GLY A 181 -16.17 -16.30 -8.30
CA GLY A 181 -16.34 -16.71 -9.69
C GLY A 181 -15.67 -15.79 -10.72
N ASN A 182 -14.71 -14.96 -10.31
CA ASN A 182 -13.89 -14.18 -11.23
C ASN A 182 -12.64 -15.00 -11.64
N GLU A 183 -12.15 -14.81 -12.86
CA GLU A 183 -10.82 -15.30 -13.24
C GLU A 183 -9.79 -14.27 -12.73
N VAL A 184 -8.92 -14.65 -11.79
CA VAL A 184 -8.00 -13.71 -11.15
C VAL A 184 -6.55 -14.12 -11.38
N GLN A 185 -5.75 -13.16 -11.84
CA GLN A 185 -4.30 -13.24 -11.86
C GLN A 185 -3.75 -12.21 -10.87
N VAL A 186 -2.79 -12.61 -10.04
CA VAL A 186 -2.14 -11.72 -9.08
C VAL A 186 -0.67 -11.61 -9.48
N GLU A 187 -0.18 -10.38 -9.62
CA GLU A 187 1.18 -10.06 -10.07
C GLU A 187 1.82 -9.10 -9.07
N GLU A 188 2.99 -9.48 -8.54
CA GLU A 188 3.82 -8.59 -7.73
C GLU A 188 4.62 -7.67 -8.65
N VAL A 189 4.41 -6.36 -8.54
CA VAL A 189 5.10 -5.40 -9.43
C VAL A 189 6.58 -5.32 -9.08
N MET A 190 6.92 -5.51 -7.81
CA MET A 190 8.30 -5.46 -7.33
C MET A 190 8.88 -6.86 -7.20
N GLY A 191 9.85 -7.21 -8.04
CA GLY A 191 10.47 -8.55 -8.04
C GLY A 191 11.32 -8.90 -6.82
N CYS A 192 11.50 -7.98 -5.87
CA CYS A 192 12.37 -8.15 -4.70
C CYS A 192 11.75 -7.64 -3.39
N TYR A 193 10.42 -7.64 -3.24
CA TYR A 193 9.81 -7.24 -1.97
C TYR A 193 10.08 -8.23 -0.85
N TYR A 194 10.54 -7.69 0.27
CA TYR A 194 10.61 -8.38 1.56
C TYR A 194 9.76 -7.65 2.61
N PRO A 195 8.84 -8.33 3.33
CA PRO A 195 8.02 -7.72 4.38
C PRO A 195 8.86 -7.07 5.49
N THR A 196 8.48 -5.87 5.92
CA THR A 196 9.08 -5.24 7.11
C THR A 196 8.85 -6.09 8.36
N PRO A 197 9.61 -5.89 9.45
CA PRO A 197 9.49 -6.75 10.65
C PRO A 197 8.05 -6.82 11.22
N LEU A 198 7.31 -5.71 11.19
CA LEU A 198 5.91 -5.73 11.64
C LEU A 198 4.95 -6.40 10.65
N GLU A 199 5.23 -6.31 9.35
CA GLU A 199 4.45 -7.04 8.35
C GLU A 199 4.67 -8.54 8.46
N GLU A 200 5.92 -8.99 8.66
CA GLU A 200 6.23 -10.40 8.91
C GLU A 200 5.56 -10.89 10.20
N MET A 201 5.63 -10.09 11.27
CA MET A 201 4.92 -10.37 12.51
C MET A 201 3.41 -10.50 12.28
N GLU A 202 2.80 -9.60 11.51
CA GLU A 202 1.37 -9.65 11.18
C GLU A 202 1.02 -10.92 10.38
N ILE A 203 1.82 -11.26 9.37
CA ILE A 203 1.64 -12.47 8.55
C ILE A 203 1.68 -13.72 9.45
N LYS A 204 2.67 -13.82 10.34
CA LYS A 204 2.78 -14.97 11.24
C LYS A 204 1.63 -15.05 12.24
N LEU A 205 1.25 -13.95 12.88
CA LEU A 205 0.15 -13.89 13.85
C LEU A 205 -1.21 -14.28 13.27
N ARG A 206 -1.37 -14.25 11.94
CA ARG A 206 -2.58 -14.74 11.26
C ARG A 206 -2.61 -16.26 11.10
N SER A 207 -1.46 -16.90 11.13
CA SER A 207 -1.30 -18.33 10.84
C SER A 207 -1.00 -19.16 12.09
N MET A 208 -0.35 -18.57 13.09
CA MET A 208 0.08 -19.24 14.31
C MET A 208 0.16 -18.26 15.48
N GLU A 209 0.19 -18.80 16.70
CA GLU A 209 0.56 -18.03 17.88
C GLU A 209 2.09 -17.85 17.91
N LEU A 210 2.52 -16.63 18.20
CA LEU A 210 3.93 -16.32 18.47
C LEU A 210 4.18 -16.30 19.97
N SER A 211 5.33 -16.81 20.37
CA SER A 211 5.86 -16.66 21.73
C SER A 211 6.24 -15.22 22.03
N ASP A 212 6.32 -14.89 23.32
CA ASP A 212 6.72 -13.55 23.76
C ASP A 212 8.10 -13.14 23.23
N ASP A 213 9.03 -14.07 23.12
CA ASP A 213 10.38 -13.79 22.65
C ASP A 213 10.45 -13.58 21.13
N GLU A 214 9.62 -14.29 20.36
CA GLU A 214 9.45 -14.01 18.92
C GLU A 214 8.84 -12.62 18.69
N ILE A 215 7.83 -12.25 19.48
CA ILE A 215 7.23 -10.91 19.40
C ILE A 215 8.27 -9.84 19.76
N LYS A 216 9.02 -10.02 20.85
CA LYS A 216 10.12 -9.09 21.21
C LYS A 216 11.14 -8.98 20.09
N LYS A 217 11.47 -10.08 19.40
CA LYS A 217 12.41 -10.08 18.27
C LYS A 217 11.90 -9.16 17.15
N TYR A 218 10.67 -9.37 16.66
CA TYR A 218 10.07 -8.53 15.61
C TYR A 218 9.99 -7.06 16.02
N VAL A 219 9.61 -6.79 17.27
CA VAL A 219 9.55 -5.42 17.78
C VAL A 219 10.94 -4.79 17.82
N LYS A 220 11.98 -5.51 18.28
CA LYS A 220 13.36 -4.99 18.28
C LYS A 220 13.85 -4.69 16.87
N GLU A 221 13.60 -5.58 15.91
CA GLU A 221 13.96 -5.39 14.51
C GLU A 221 13.21 -4.20 13.90
N HIS A 222 11.93 -4.00 14.24
CA HIS A 222 11.17 -2.83 13.83
C HIS A 222 11.73 -1.53 14.43
N LEU A 223 12.08 -1.53 15.73
CA LEU A 223 12.71 -0.37 16.37
C LEU A 223 14.04 -0.01 15.69
N GLU A 224 14.84 -1.02 15.34
CA GLU A 224 16.08 -0.84 14.58
C GLU A 224 15.81 -0.29 13.17
N TYR A 225 14.82 -0.85 12.46
CA TYR A 225 14.41 -0.37 11.14
C TYR A 225 14.04 1.12 11.17
N VAL A 226 13.23 1.52 12.14
CA VAL A 226 12.82 2.92 12.29
C VAL A 226 14.02 3.82 12.61
N GLU A 227 14.82 3.44 13.61
CA GLU A 227 15.94 4.26 14.08
C GLU A 227 17.06 4.42 13.03
N ASN A 228 17.48 3.32 12.41
CA ASN A 228 18.66 3.30 11.56
C ASN A 228 18.36 3.62 10.10
N TYR A 229 17.10 3.52 9.66
CA TYR A 229 16.72 3.67 8.25
C TYR A 229 15.64 4.72 8.03
N VAL A 230 14.49 4.60 8.69
CA VAL A 230 13.36 5.52 8.44
C VAL A 230 13.70 6.95 8.87
N LEU A 231 14.33 7.12 10.04
CA LEU A 231 14.68 8.45 10.58
C LEU A 231 15.94 9.06 9.94
N THR A 232 16.79 8.25 9.30
CA THR A 232 18.08 8.69 8.74
C THR A 232 18.06 8.85 7.21
N SER A 233 16.94 8.48 6.57
CA SER A 233 16.79 8.54 5.11
C SER A 233 15.96 9.74 4.67
N GLU A 234 16.19 10.17 3.44
CA GLU A 234 15.48 11.28 2.81
C GLU A 234 14.03 10.92 2.46
N ASN A 235 13.70 9.65 2.25
CA ASN A 235 12.32 9.21 2.01
C ASN A 235 12.15 7.72 2.33
N ILE A 236 10.90 7.25 2.30
CA ILE A 236 10.56 5.88 2.67
C ILE A 236 11.11 4.85 1.67
N ASP A 237 11.18 5.17 0.38
CA ASP A 237 11.81 4.31 -0.62
C ASP A 237 13.28 4.08 -0.27
N GLN A 238 14.03 5.16 -0.07
CA GLN A 238 15.43 5.07 0.31
C GLN A 238 15.62 4.29 1.62
N ALA A 239 14.79 4.55 2.64
CA ALA A 239 14.84 3.82 3.91
C ALA A 239 14.65 2.31 3.70
N TYR A 240 13.63 1.94 2.92
CA TYR A 240 13.29 0.56 2.66
C TYR A 240 14.40 -0.17 1.87
N TYR A 241 14.85 0.39 0.74
CA TYR A 241 15.88 -0.27 -0.08
C TYR A 241 17.24 -0.33 0.61
N LYS A 242 17.60 0.68 1.41
CA LYS A 242 18.83 0.63 2.23
C LYS A 242 18.73 -0.47 3.29
N TRP A 243 17.59 -0.57 3.98
CA TRP A 243 17.35 -1.66 4.94
C TRP A 243 17.42 -3.04 4.26
N LEU A 244 16.81 -3.18 3.10
CA LEU A 244 16.81 -4.41 2.32
C LEU A 244 18.24 -4.81 1.93
N TYR A 245 19.04 -3.88 1.41
CA TYR A 245 20.44 -4.12 1.03
C TYR A 245 21.33 -4.57 2.22
N ASP A 246 21.12 -3.97 3.38
CA ASP A 246 21.91 -4.23 4.59
C ASP A 246 21.50 -5.55 5.27
N LYS A 247 20.19 -5.81 5.36
CA LYS A 247 19.62 -6.92 6.16
C LYS A 247 19.29 -8.18 5.36
N HIS A 248 19.19 -8.08 4.04
CA HIS A 248 18.89 -9.19 3.14
C HIS A 248 19.96 -9.32 2.04
N PRO A 249 21.18 -9.82 2.37
CA PRO A 249 22.27 -9.96 1.41
C PRO A 249 21.93 -10.77 0.16
N GLU A 250 21.00 -11.71 0.27
CA GLU A 250 20.47 -12.54 -0.81
C GLU A 250 19.71 -11.75 -1.89
N LEU A 251 19.29 -10.52 -1.60
CA LEU A 251 18.57 -9.65 -2.53
C LEU A 251 19.46 -8.59 -3.19
N ARG A 252 20.77 -8.55 -2.89
CA ARG A 252 21.67 -7.51 -3.40
C ARG A 252 21.82 -7.50 -4.91
N ASP A 253 21.68 -8.65 -5.57
CA ASP A 253 21.74 -8.73 -7.03
C ASP A 253 20.52 -8.06 -7.69
N ALA A 254 19.42 -7.88 -6.94
CA ALA A 254 18.21 -7.21 -7.38
C ALA A 254 18.12 -5.75 -6.90
N ILE A 255 19.14 -5.22 -6.20
CA ILE A 255 19.13 -3.89 -5.59
C ILE A 255 20.45 -3.17 -5.86
N SER A 256 20.43 -2.14 -6.69
CA SER A 256 21.63 -1.35 -6.96
C SER A 256 21.85 -0.25 -5.92
N LEU A 257 23.07 -0.17 -5.36
CA LEU A 257 23.48 0.96 -4.49
C LEU A 257 23.37 2.32 -5.21
N TYR A 258 23.61 2.34 -6.53
CA TYR A 258 23.45 3.53 -7.34
C TYR A 258 21.98 3.95 -7.45
N GLU A 259 21.06 2.98 -7.58
CA GLU A 259 19.62 3.24 -7.58
C GLU A 259 19.17 3.79 -6.23
N ILE A 260 19.65 3.24 -5.11
CA ILE A 260 19.38 3.76 -3.76
C ILE A 260 19.80 5.23 -3.64
N GLU A 261 20.95 5.61 -4.18
CA GLU A 261 21.42 7.00 -4.17
C GLU A 261 20.53 7.91 -5.03
N ILE A 262 20.04 7.42 -6.17
CA ILE A 262 19.08 8.14 -7.01
C ILE A 262 17.75 8.35 -6.28
N LEU A 263 17.30 7.40 -5.45
CA LEU A 263 16.02 7.51 -4.71
C LEU A 263 16.00 8.73 -3.79
N LYS A 264 17.14 9.24 -3.31
CA LYS A 264 17.21 10.53 -2.57
C LYS A 264 16.65 11.71 -3.34
N LYS A 265 16.69 11.65 -4.68
CA LYS A 265 16.20 12.72 -5.56
C LYS A 265 14.69 12.68 -5.76
N LEU A 266 14.00 11.62 -5.30
CA LEU A 266 12.54 11.60 -5.26
C LEU A 266 12.08 12.62 -4.20
N LYS A 267 11.41 13.68 -4.67
CA LYS A 267 10.91 14.77 -3.83
C LYS A 267 9.88 14.24 -2.82
N LYS A 268 10.00 14.66 -1.55
CA LYS A 268 8.97 14.46 -0.50
C LYS A 268 7.66 15.15 -0.86
#